data_AF-X0W6F9-F1
#
_entry.id   AF-X0W6F9-F1
#
_cell.length_a   1.000
_cell.length_b   1.000
_cell.length_c   1.000
_cell.angle_alpha   90.00
_cell.angle_beta   90.00
_cell.angle_gamma   90.00
#
_symmetry.space_group_name_H-M   'P 1'
#
loop_
_entity.id
_entity.type
_entity.pdbx_description
1 polymer ?
#
loop_
_entity_poly.entity_id
_entity_poly.type
_entity_poly.pdbx_seq_one_letter_code
_entity_poly.pdbx_strand_id
1 'polypeptide(L)' 'MALTIYRQQDADINTLHGSRVAIIGYGNQGRAHALNLRDSGIDVIVGQRAGRSFDQARR' A
#
# COMPACT_ATOMS: atom_id res chain seq x y z
N MET A 1 -24.29 -3.60 21.42
CA MET A 1 -23.23 -4.35 20.72
C MET A 1 -21.90 -3.68 21.05
N ALA A 2 -20.89 -4.41 21.51
CA ALA A 2 -19.56 -3.85 21.73
C ALA A 2 -18.74 -3.92 20.43
N LEU A 3 -18.00 -2.86 20.11
CA LEU A 3 -17.16 -2.77 18.92
C LEU A 3 -15.76 -3.29 19.24
N THR A 4 -15.28 -4.26 18.46
CA THR A 4 -13.89 -4.74 18.56
C THR A 4 -12.96 -3.73 17.86
N ILE A 5 -11.90 -3.30 18.54
CA ILE A 5 -10.88 -2.41 17.99
C ILE A 5 -9.56 -3.18 17.84
N TYR A 6 -9.05 -3.28 16.62
CA TYR A 6 -7.77 -3.91 16.32
C TYR A 6 -6.61 -2.93 16.42
N ARG A 7 -5.45 -3.43 16.83
CA ARG A 7 -4.19 -2.69 16.99
C ARG A 7 -3.06 -3.47 16.33
N GLN A 8 -1.85 -2.91 16.37
CA GLN A 8 -0.66 -3.51 15.75
C GLN A 8 -0.41 -4.96 16.17
N GLN A 9 -0.64 -5.29 17.44
CA GLN A 9 -0.46 -6.65 17.97
C GLN A 9 -1.44 -7.68 17.41
N ASP A 10 -2.54 -7.23 16.81
CA ASP A 10 -3.59 -8.09 16.23
C ASP A 10 -3.38 -8.30 14.72
N ALA A 11 -2.37 -7.67 14.11
CA ALA A 11 -2.10 -7.71 12.68
C ALA A 11 -0.61 -7.99 12.40
N ASP A 12 -0.32 -9.18 11.86
CA ASP A 12 1.02 -9.56 11.48
C ASP A 12 1.36 -9.12 10.04
N ILE A 13 2.25 -8.14 9.92
CA ILE A 13 2.72 -7.62 8.62
C ILE A 13 3.47 -8.68 7.81
N ASN A 14 4.07 -9.68 8.47
CA ASN A 14 4.81 -10.76 7.81
C ASN A 14 3.93 -11.61 6.89
N THR A 15 2.62 -11.58 7.07
CA THR A 15 1.66 -12.23 6.16
C THR A 15 1.74 -11.73 4.72
N LEU A 16 2.23 -10.50 4.51
CA LEU A 16 2.45 -9.91 3.19
C LEU A 16 3.88 -10.08 2.67
N HIS A 17 4.84 -10.50 3.50
CA HIS A 17 6.21 -10.69 3.07
C HIS A 17 6.31 -11.83 2.05
N GLY A 18 7.15 -11.64 1.02
CA GLY A 18 7.28 -12.57 -0.10
C GLY A 18 6.17 -12.45 -1.16
N SER A 19 5.10 -11.71 -0.89
CA SER A 19 4.09 -11.36 -1.90
C SER A 19 4.42 -10.02 -2.56
N ARG A 20 4.10 -9.89 -3.85
CA ARG A 20 4.12 -8.60 -4.56
C ARG A 20 2.73 -7.97 -4.55
N VAL A 21 2.61 -6.79 -3.96
CA VAL A 21 1.35 -6.05 -3.84
C VAL A 21 1.21 -5.05 -4.99
N ALA A 22 0.10 -5.12 -5.71
CA ALA A 22 -0.24 -4.16 -6.76
C ALA A 22 -1.27 -3.13 -6.25
N ILE A 23 -0.88 -1.85 -6.26
CA ILE A 23 -1.80 -0.73 -5.97
C ILE A 23 -2.31 -0.16 -7.29
N ILE A 24 -3.64 -0.16 -7.48
CA ILE A 24 -4.28 0.35 -8.69
C ILE A 24 -4.71 1.80 -8.47
N GLY A 25 -4.06 2.71 -9.21
CA GLY A 25 -4.25 4.15 -9.10
C GLY A 25 -3.32 4.80 -8.08
N TYR A 26 -2.88 6.03 -8.40
CA TYR A 26 -1.91 6.79 -7.59
C TYR A 26 -2.41 8.20 -7.27
N GLY A 27 -3.64 8.28 -6.75
CA GLY A 27 -4.19 9.48 -6.12
C GLY A 27 -3.84 9.56 -4.63
N ASN A 28 -4.61 10.29 -3.83
CA ASN A 28 -4.34 10.49 -2.41
C ASN A 28 -4.22 9.16 -1.62
N GLN A 29 -5.19 8.26 -1.79
CA GLN A 29 -5.19 6.97 -1.08
C GLN A 29 -4.15 5.99 -1.65
N GLY A 30 -4.08 5.86 -2.98
CA GLY A 30 -3.12 4.95 -3.61
C GLY A 30 -1.67 5.30 -3.28
N ARG A 31 -1.33 6.60 -3.32
CA ARG A 31 -0.01 7.09 -2.93
C ARG A 31 0.29 6.82 -1.45
N ALA A 32 -0.64 7.12 -0.54
CA ALA A 32 -0.43 6.90 0.88
C ALA A 32 -0.22 5.41 1.20
N HIS A 33 -1.06 4.52 0.66
CA HIS A 33 -0.90 3.08 0.88
C HIS A 33 0.38 2.53 0.26
N ALA A 34 0.72 2.92 -0.98
CA ALA A 34 1.93 2.44 -1.64
C ALA A 34 3.19 2.83 -0.88
N LEU A 35 3.28 4.08 -0.42
CA LEU A 35 4.44 4.55 0.35
C LEU A 35 4.50 3.87 1.73
N ASN A 36 3.39 3.81 2.47
CA ASN A 36 3.38 3.20 3.79
C ASN A 36 3.74 1.70 3.75
N LEU A 37 3.22 0.96 2.76
CA LEU A 37 3.55 -0.46 2.57
C LEU A 37 5.01 -0.67 2.17
N ARG A 38 5.53 0.17 1.25
CA ARG A 38 6.94 0.14 0.86
C ARG A 38 7.86 0.42 2.04
N ASP A 39 7.54 1.43 2.85
CA ASP A 39 8.31 1.80 4.03
C ASP A 39 8.19 0.73 5.14
N SER A 40 7.11 -0.08 5.12
CA SER A 40 6.95 -1.28 5.94
C SER A 40 7.71 -2.50 5.40
N GLY A 41 8.48 -2.37 4.32
CA GLY A 41 9.31 -3.44 3.75
C GLY A 41 8.60 -4.38 2.79
N ILE A 42 7.40 -4.01 2.30
CA ILE A 42 6.63 -4.82 1.34
C ILE A 42 7.03 -4.46 -0.10
N ASP A 43 7.10 -5.48 -0.97
CA ASP A 43 7.31 -5.30 -2.41
C ASP A 43 6.03 -4.78 -3.07
N VAL A 44 6.04 -3.50 -3.46
CA VAL A 44 4.90 -2.78 -4.02
C VAL A 44 5.16 -2.37 -5.46
N ILE A 45 4.19 -2.64 -6.33
CA ILE A 45 4.11 -2.07 -7.68
C ILE A 45 2.83 -1.22 -7.82
N VAL A 46 2.87 -0.22 -8.70
CA VAL A 46 1.72 0.68 -8.94
C VAL A 46 1.25 0.53 -10.39
N GLY A 47 -0.02 0.20 -10.56
CA GLY A 47 -0.70 0.22 -11.86
C GLY A 47 -1.43 1.54 -12.06
N GLN A 48 -1.00 2.36 -13.02
CA GLN A 48 -1.64 3.63 -13.33
C GLN A 48 -1.60 3.91 -14.84
N ARG A 49 -2.66 4.55 -15.36
CA ARG A 49 -2.69 5.03 -16.76
C ARG A 49 -1.68 6.15 -16.96
N ALA A 50 -1.09 6.23 -18.16
CA ALA A 50 -0.14 7.27 -18.50
C ALA A 50 -0.70 8.68 -18.21
N GLY A 51 0.14 9.54 -17.63
CA GLY A 51 -0.22 10.90 -17.21
C GLY A 51 0.46 11.30 -15.91
N ARG A 52 0.07 12.45 -15.35
CA ARG A 52 0.74 13.07 -14.20
C ARG A 52 0.94 12.13 -12.99
N SER A 53 -0.08 11.36 -12.63
CA SER A 53 0.01 10.43 -11.49
C SER A 53 0.90 9.22 -11.79
N PHE A 54 0.98 8.79 -13.04
CA PHE A 54 1.93 7.75 -13.45
C PHE A 54 3.37 8.28 -13.33
N ASP A 55 3.64 9.49 -13.82
CA ASP A 55 4.95 10.11 -13.71
C ASP A 55 5.34 10.36 -12.24
N GLN A 56 4.35 10.68 -11.39
CA GLN A 56 4.56 10.82 -9.96
C GLN A 56 4.89 9.49 -9.28
N ALA A 57 4.25 8.38 -9.70
CA ALA A 57 4.50 7.05 -9.13
C ALA A 57 5.89 6.49 -9.47
N ARG A 58 6.54 7.03 -10.51
CA ARG A 58 7.88 6.61 -10.96
C ARG A 58 9.04 7.30 -10.23
N ARG A 59 8.75 8.35 -9.45
CA ARG A 59 9.75 9.11 -8.68
C ARG A 59 9.93 8.48 -7.30
#